data_AF-A0A8X6SZP1-F1
#
_entry.id   AF-A0A8X6SZP1-F1
#
_cell.length_a   1.000
_cell.length_b   1.000
_cell.length_c   1.000
_cell.angle_alpha   90.00
_cell.angle_beta   90.00
_cell.angle_gamma   90.00
#
_symmetry.space_group_name_H-M   'P 1'
#
loop_
_entity.id
_entity.type
_entity.pdbx_description
1 polymer ?
#
loop_
_entity_poly.entity_id
_entity_poly.type
_entity_poly.pdbx_seq_one_letter_code
_entity_poly.pdbx_strand_id
1 'polypeptide(L)'
;MKTRLQKTGESLQEYASEIEKLANLAFFDHPATVRGTISLQYFVDGLKEGEIQKAVRMADFQDFKSALLYAMKVEAANEASCRVNHSVRGARVTTDAPCKSPWRKEIKKLREEIQDLMAQRQNLRRHRITCWGCGGAGHLRSSCPRINKENPYIKC
;
A
#
# COMPACT_ATOMS: atom_id res chain seq x y z
N MET A 1 17.45 14.03 17.45
CA MET A 1 17.36 12.58 17.16
C MET A 1 15.93 12.06 17.06
N LYS A 2 15.05 12.29 18.04
CA LYS A 2 13.68 11.70 18.12
C LYS A 2 12.77 11.85 16.90
N THR A 3 13.05 12.76 15.97
CA THR A 3 12.25 13.01 14.77
C THR A 3 12.75 12.26 13.52
N ARG A 4 13.89 11.56 13.60
CA ARG A 4 14.49 10.88 12.45
C ARG A 4 13.92 9.48 12.29
N LEU A 5 13.26 9.22 11.17
CA LEU A 5 12.72 7.93 10.75
C LEU A 5 13.31 7.55 9.39
N GLN A 6 13.51 6.26 9.11
CA GLN A 6 14.02 5.77 7.82
C GLN A 6 13.12 6.23 6.66
N LYS A 7 13.72 6.84 5.64
CA LYS A 7 12.98 7.37 4.47
C LYS A 7 12.63 6.27 3.48
N THR A 8 11.65 6.52 2.61
CA THR A 8 11.33 5.60 1.51
C THR A 8 12.46 5.57 0.47
N GLY A 9 13.13 4.43 0.33
CA GLY A 9 14.24 4.25 -0.63
C GLY A 9 15.63 4.49 -0.02
N GLU A 10 15.71 4.80 1.27
CA GLU A 10 16.98 4.88 2.00
C GLU A 10 17.40 3.48 2.48
N SER A 11 18.66 3.13 2.27
CA SER A 11 19.20 1.84 2.72
C SER A 11 19.35 1.78 4.24
N LEU A 12 19.26 0.57 4.81
CA LEU A 12 19.48 0.37 6.26
C LEU A 12 20.85 0.89 6.73
N GLN A 13 21.86 0.80 5.86
CA GLN A 13 23.24 1.23 6.16
C GLN A 13 23.39 2.74 6.21
N GLU A 14 22.79 3.46 5.25
CA GLU A 14 22.77 4.93 5.24
C GLU A 14 22.04 5.47 6.47
N TYR A 15 20.86 4.91 6.74
CA TYR A 15 20.06 5.27 7.91
C TYR A 15 20.83 5.02 9.21
N ALA A 16 21.43 3.84 9.39
CA ALA A 16 22.21 3.51 10.58
C ALA A 16 23.42 4.42 10.77
N SER A 17 24.14 4.74 9.68
CA SER A 17 25.29 5.64 9.71
C SER A 17 24.90 7.05 10.13
N GLU A 18 23.73 7.53 9.68
CA GLU A 18 23.21 8.83 10.10
C GLU A 18 22.81 8.83 11.57
N ILE A 19 22.17 7.76 12.06
CA ILE A 19 21.83 7.61 13.49
C ILE A 19 23.08 7.63 14.37
N GLU A 20 24.14 6.89 14.02
CA GLU A 20 25.40 6.95 14.77
C GLU A 20 26.02 8.35 14.76
N LYS A 21 26.05 9.02 13.61
CA LYS A 21 26.55 10.40 13.50
C LYS A 21 25.75 11.35 14.38
N LEU A 22 24.43 11.27 14.35
CA LEU A 22 23.55 12.09 15.16
C LEU A 22 23.73 11.82 16.66
N ALA A 23 23.90 10.56 17.07
CA ALA A 23 24.16 10.22 18.46
C ALA A 23 25.51 10.75 18.94
N ASN A 24 26.55 10.64 18.11
CA ASN A 24 27.88 11.16 18.42
C ASN A 24 27.91 12.69 18.53
N LEU A 25 27.14 13.39 17.70
CA LEU A 25 27.03 14.85 17.77
C LEU A 25 26.19 15.30 18.97
N ALA A 26 25.07 14.64 19.24
CA ALA A 26 24.15 15.03 20.31
C ALA A 26 24.66 14.68 21.71
N PHE A 27 25.43 13.61 21.84
CA PHE A 27 25.89 13.08 23.13
C PHE A 27 27.42 12.94 23.18
N PHE A 28 28.15 13.91 22.60
CA PHE A 28 29.62 13.85 22.51
C PHE A 28 30.30 13.72 23.88
N ASP A 29 29.72 14.31 24.93
CA ASP A 29 30.22 14.22 26.31
C ASP A 29 30.02 12.85 26.98
N HIS A 30 29.23 11.95 26.37
CA HIS A 30 28.88 10.68 26.98
C HIS A 30 29.81 9.53 26.52
N PRO A 31 30.02 8.51 27.37
CA PRO A 31 30.77 7.31 26.99
C PRO A 31 30.22 6.65 25.72
N ALA A 32 31.11 6.03 24.94
CA ALA A 32 30.74 5.38 23.68
C ALA A 32 29.68 4.28 23.84
N THR A 33 29.66 3.60 24.99
CA THR A 33 28.65 2.58 25.33
C THR A 33 27.24 3.16 25.45
N VAL A 34 27.12 4.32 26.11
CA VAL A 34 25.85 5.05 26.24
C VAL A 34 25.39 5.57 24.88
N ARG A 35 26.32 6.10 24.07
CA ARG A 35 26.01 6.50 22.69
C ARG A 35 25.53 5.33 21.84
N GLY A 36 26.16 4.16 21.97
CA GLY A 36 25.77 2.95 21.25
C GLY A 36 24.37 2.45 21.60
N THR A 37 24.02 2.44 22.88
CA THR A 37 22.67 2.05 23.36
C THR A 37 21.60 3.04 22.91
N ILE A 38 21.90 4.35 22.96
CA ILE A 38 21.03 5.39 22.43
C ILE A 38 20.82 5.21 20.91
N SER A 39 21.90 5.00 20.15
CA SER A 39 21.82 4.74 18.71
C SER A 39 20.98 3.51 18.39
N LEU A 40 21.15 2.43 19.17
CA LEU A 40 20.39 1.18 19.02
C LEU A 40 18.90 1.42 19.19
N GLN A 41 18.50 2.07 20.28
CA GLN A 41 17.10 2.33 20.57
C GLN A 41 16.46 3.19 19.46
N TYR A 42 17.14 4.27 19.04
CA TYR A 42 16.63 5.12 17.96
C TYR A 42 16.59 4.42 16.60
N PHE A 43 17.59 3.59 16.29
CA PHE A 43 17.59 2.80 15.07
C PHE A 43 16.36 1.90 15.02
N VAL A 44 16.14 1.12 16.07
CA VAL A 44 14.99 0.21 16.18
C VAL A 44 13.67 0.97 16.10
N ASP A 45 13.53 2.09 16.80
CA ASP A 45 12.29 2.87 16.82
C ASP A 45 11.98 3.54 15.48
N GLY A 46 13.01 3.94 14.72
CA GLY A 46 12.83 4.65 13.46
C GLY A 46 12.90 3.78 12.20
N LEU A 47 13.00 2.45 12.32
CA LEU A 47 12.88 1.53 11.18
C LEU A 47 11.51 1.65 10.51
N LYS A 48 11.49 1.77 9.17
CA LYS A 48 10.25 1.91 8.39
C LYS A 48 9.48 0.60 8.31
N GLU A 49 10.20 -0.51 8.11
CA GLU A 49 9.59 -1.82 7.90
C GLU A 49 9.21 -2.46 9.23
N GLY A 50 7.92 -2.48 9.54
CA GLY A 50 7.40 -3.01 10.80
C GLY A 50 7.81 -4.47 11.06
N GLU A 51 8.02 -5.28 10.02
CA GLU A 51 8.47 -6.67 10.17
C GLU A 51 9.93 -6.77 10.59
N ILE A 52 10.82 -5.96 9.98
CA ILE A 52 12.23 -5.88 10.39
C ILE A 52 12.32 -5.28 11.80
N GLN A 53 11.56 -4.23 12.08
CA GLN A 53 11.49 -3.61 13.40
C GLN A 53 11.07 -4.63 14.47
N LYS A 54 10.00 -5.40 14.26
CA LYS A 54 9.57 -6.46 15.17
C LYS A 54 10.65 -7.52 15.32
N ALA A 55 11.26 -7.98 14.23
CA ALA A 55 12.31 -9.00 14.27
C ALA A 55 13.51 -8.57 15.12
N VAL A 56 13.98 -7.33 14.92
CA VAL A 56 15.09 -6.77 15.70
C VAL A 56 14.70 -6.59 17.17
N ARG A 57 13.48 -6.14 17.47
CA ARG A 57 12.97 -6.02 18.85
C ARG A 57 12.87 -7.37 19.56
N MET A 58 12.43 -8.43 18.87
CA MET A 58 12.33 -9.77 19.47
C MET A 58 13.69 -10.39 19.79
N ALA A 59 14.78 -9.91 19.17
CA ALA A 59 16.12 -10.44 19.35
C ALA A 59 16.92 -9.74 20.46
N ASP A 60 16.39 -8.67 21.08
CA ASP A 60 16.95 -7.99 22.25
C ASP A 60 18.47 -7.73 22.22
N PHE A 61 18.94 -7.09 21.15
CA PHE A 61 20.36 -6.75 21.00
C PHE A 61 20.85 -5.75 22.06
N GLN A 62 22.12 -5.89 22.46
CA GLN A 62 22.82 -4.91 23.30
C GLN A 62 23.74 -3.99 22.49
N ASP A 63 24.22 -4.46 21.33
CA ASP A 63 25.13 -3.73 20.46
C ASP A 63 24.44 -3.20 19.22
N PHE A 64 24.74 -1.94 18.88
CA PHE A 64 24.23 -1.30 17.66
C PHE A 64 24.59 -2.07 16.38
N LYS A 65 25.85 -2.51 16.28
CA LYS A 65 26.38 -3.18 15.08
C LYS A 65 25.73 -4.55 14.85
N SER A 66 25.46 -5.30 15.92
CA SER A 66 24.82 -6.62 15.80
C SER A 66 23.36 -6.49 15.37
N ALA A 67 22.64 -5.49 15.90
CA ALA A 67 21.28 -5.17 15.47
C ALA A 67 21.22 -4.77 13.99
N LEU A 68 22.15 -3.93 13.51
CA LEU A 68 22.23 -3.56 12.09
C LEU A 68 22.48 -4.79 11.21
N LEU A 69 23.46 -5.63 11.56
CA LEU A 69 23.77 -6.84 10.82
C LEU A 69 22.56 -7.78 10.75
N TYR A 70 21.83 -7.94 11.86
CA TYR A 70 20.64 -8.76 11.90
C TYR A 70 19.51 -8.18 11.05
N ALA A 71 19.26 -6.87 11.13
CA ALA A 71 18.28 -6.19 10.29
C ALA A 71 18.56 -6.42 8.79
N MET A 72 19.82 -6.30 8.37
CA MET A 72 20.23 -6.60 6.98
C MET A 72 20.00 -8.07 6.60
N LYS A 73 20.25 -9.02 7.52
CA LYS A 73 19.96 -10.45 7.26
C LYS A 73 18.47 -10.69 7.06
N VAL A 74 17.62 -10.05 7.87
CA VAL A 74 16.15 -10.16 7.73
C VAL A 74 15.68 -9.51 6.43
N GLU A 75 16.22 -8.36 6.05
CA GLU A 75 15.95 -7.71 4.76
C GLU A 75 16.29 -8.66 3.59
N ALA A 76 17.50 -9.22 3.57
CA ALA A 76 17.92 -10.18 2.56
C ALA A 76 17.04 -11.44 2.54
N ALA A 77 16.66 -11.97 3.70
CA ALA A 77 15.76 -13.13 3.80
C ALA A 77 14.34 -12.82 3.30
N ASN A 78 13.84 -11.61 3.58
CA ASN A 78 12.55 -11.14 3.07
C ASN A 78 12.58 -10.96 1.56
N GLU A 79 13.65 -10.38 1.01
CA GLU A 79 13.84 -10.26 -0.44
C GLU A 79 13.87 -11.63 -1.12
N ALA A 80 14.64 -12.58 -0.58
CA ALA A 80 14.70 -13.94 -1.09
C ALA A 80 13.35 -14.65 -0.99
N SER A 81 12.66 -14.51 0.14
CA SER A 81 11.32 -15.08 0.35
C SER A 81 10.28 -14.46 -0.58
N CYS A 82 10.35 -13.16 -0.88
CA CYS A 82 9.47 -12.52 -1.85
C CYS A 82 9.73 -13.00 -3.29
N ARG A 83 10.98 -13.38 -3.61
CA ARG A 83 11.33 -13.96 -4.92
C ARG A 83 10.92 -15.43 -5.06
N VAL A 84 10.84 -16.18 -3.96
CA VAL A 84 10.56 -17.63 -3.97
C VAL A 84 9.09 -17.95 -3.65
N ASN A 85 8.40 -17.14 -2.82
CA ASN A 85 7.04 -17.42 -2.36
C ASN A 85 5.97 -16.85 -3.30
N HIS A 86 5.79 -17.51 -4.44
CA HIS A 86 4.52 -17.49 -5.17
C HIS A 86 3.41 -18.28 -4.44
N SER A 87 3.75 -18.99 -3.35
CA SER A 87 2.81 -19.84 -2.63
C SER A 87 3.19 -20.00 -1.15
N VAL A 88 2.91 -19.00 -0.32
CA VAL A 88 2.55 -19.29 1.09
C VAL A 88 1.39 -18.38 1.48
N ARG A 89 0.26 -19.01 1.82
CA ARG A 89 -0.91 -18.39 2.45
C ARG A 89 -0.50 -17.79 3.79
N GLY A 90 -0.11 -16.52 3.77
CA GLY A 90 -0.08 -15.66 4.94
C GLY A 90 -0.85 -14.40 4.59
N ALA A 91 -2.00 -14.19 5.22
CA ALA A 91 -2.83 -13.02 4.99
C ALA A 91 -2.05 -11.74 5.34
N ARG A 92 -1.47 -11.08 4.33
CA ARG A 92 -0.99 -9.70 4.45
C ARG A 92 -2.13 -8.78 4.01
N VAL A 93 -2.77 -8.15 4.99
CA VAL A 93 -3.41 -6.84 4.79
C VAL A 93 -2.42 -5.82 5.33
N THR A 94 -1.49 -5.41 4.48
CA THR A 94 -0.75 -4.15 4.65
C THR A 94 -1.20 -3.27 3.50
N THR A 95 -1.86 -2.16 3.79
CA THR A 95 -2.56 -1.33 2.80
C THR A 95 -1.63 -0.55 1.87
N ASP A 96 -0.34 -0.40 2.19
CA ASP A 96 0.44 0.71 1.60
C ASP A 96 1.80 0.32 0.97
N ALA A 97 2.09 -0.97 0.80
CA ALA A 97 3.24 -1.41 0.00
C ALA A 97 2.77 -2.05 -1.31
N PRO A 98 3.14 -1.52 -2.50
CA PRO A 98 2.85 -2.15 -3.78
C PRO A 98 3.81 -3.32 -4.00
N CYS A 99 3.76 -4.33 -3.13
CA CYS A 99 4.22 -5.65 -3.53
C CYS A 99 3.29 -6.04 -4.68
N LYS A 100 3.82 -6.06 -5.91
CA LYS A 100 3.08 -6.38 -7.13
C LYS A 100 2.52 -7.78 -6.96
N SER A 101 1.32 -7.90 -6.41
CA SER A 101 0.68 -9.18 -6.15
C SER A 101 0.66 -9.95 -7.46
N PRO A 102 1.05 -11.24 -7.50
CA PRO A 102 1.03 -12.05 -8.72
C PRO A 102 -0.34 -11.97 -9.41
N TRP A 103 -1.38 -11.89 -8.59
CA TRP A 103 -2.78 -11.79 -8.98
C TRP A 103 -3.24 -10.37 -9.34
N ARG A 104 -2.37 -9.34 -9.36
CA ARG A 104 -2.81 -7.96 -9.62
C ARG A 104 -3.39 -7.81 -11.03
N LYS A 105 -2.76 -8.46 -12.00
CA LYS A 105 -3.21 -8.48 -13.39
C LYS A 105 -4.53 -9.24 -13.50
N GLU A 106 -4.64 -10.38 -12.84
CA GLU A 106 -5.86 -11.19 -12.81
C GLU A 106 -7.02 -10.44 -12.13
N ILE A 107 -6.80 -9.80 -10.99
CA ILE A 107 -7.80 -8.99 -10.29
C ILE A 107 -8.22 -7.77 -11.13
N LYS A 108 -7.27 -7.14 -11.83
CA LYS A 108 -7.58 -6.02 -12.73
C LYS A 108 -8.44 -6.50 -13.90
N LYS A 109 -8.07 -7.63 -14.52
CA LYS A 109 -8.82 -8.24 -15.61
C LYS A 109 -10.23 -8.66 -15.17
N LEU A 110 -10.35 -9.34 -14.02
CA LEU A 110 -11.65 -9.69 -13.43
C LEU A 110 -12.50 -8.46 -13.12
N ARG A 111 -11.90 -7.36 -12.66
CA ARG A 111 -12.61 -6.09 -12.43
C ARG A 111 -13.14 -5.49 -13.72
N GLU A 112 -12.34 -5.48 -14.78
CA GLU A 112 -12.73 -5.03 -16.12
C GLU A 112 -13.86 -5.91 -16.68
N GLU A 113 -13.73 -7.23 -16.61
CA GLU A 113 -14.77 -8.18 -17.03
C GLU A 113 -16.10 -7.98 -16.27
N ILE A 114 -16.06 -7.77 -14.95
CA ILE A 114 -17.26 -7.47 -14.15
C ILE A 114 -17.91 -6.15 -14.60
N GLN A 115 -17.12 -5.12 -14.89
CA GLN A 115 -17.64 -3.84 -15.39
C GLN A 115 -18.30 -3.99 -16.76
N ASP A 116 -17.69 -4.74 -17.67
CA ASP A 116 -18.24 -5.02 -19.00
C ASP A 116 -19.55 -5.82 -18.92
N LEU A 117 -19.61 -6.86 -18.08
CA LEU A 117 -20.84 -7.63 -17.85
C LEU A 117 -21.96 -6.77 -17.26
N MET A 118 -21.63 -5.86 -16.32
CA MET A 118 -22.62 -4.92 -15.78
C MET A 118 -23.13 -3.96 -16.86
N ALA A 119 -22.24 -3.43 -17.72
CA ALA A 119 -22.62 -2.54 -18.82
C ALA A 119 -23.48 -3.26 -19.87
N GLN A 120 -23.14 -4.49 -20.25
CA GLN A 120 -23.93 -5.33 -21.14
C GLN A 120 -25.33 -5.59 -20.58
N ARG A 121 -25.43 -5.95 -19.29
CA ARG A 121 -26.72 -6.15 -18.61
C ARG A 121 -27.56 -4.89 -18.58
N GLN A 122 -26.93 -3.72 -18.37
CA GLN A 122 -27.64 -2.44 -18.36
C GLN A 122 -28.13 -2.05 -19.76
N ASN A 123 -27.35 -2.28 -20.82
CA ASN A 123 -27.75 -2.04 -22.20
C ASN A 123 -28.91 -2.95 -22.63
N LEU A 124 -28.86 -4.25 -22.29
CA LEU A 124 -29.97 -5.17 -22.54
C LEU A 124 -31.24 -4.73 -21.81
N ARG A 125 -31.12 -4.26 -20.56
CA ARG A 125 -32.25 -3.67 -19.81
C ARG A 125 -32.81 -2.44 -20.50
N ARG A 126 -31.97 -1.51 -20.99
CA ARG A 126 -32.43 -0.34 -21.76
C ARG A 126 -33.16 -0.76 -23.03
N HIS A 127 -32.58 -1.65 -23.83
CA HIS A 127 -33.19 -2.08 -25.10
C HIS A 127 -34.50 -2.85 -24.93
N ARG A 128 -34.68 -3.58 -23.80
CA ARG A 128 -35.93 -4.25 -23.48
C ARG A 128 -37.06 -3.29 -23.08
N ILE A 129 -36.72 -2.07 -22.69
CA ILE A 129 -37.70 -1.04 -22.35
C ILE A 129 -38.15 -0.34 -23.62
N THR A 130 -39.45 -0.33 -23.87
CA THR A 130 -40.09 0.42 -24.95
C THR A 130 -40.88 1.60 -24.39
N CYS A 131 -40.89 2.71 -25.12
CA CYS A 131 -41.57 3.93 -24.74
C CYS A 131 -43.06 3.86 -25.10
N TRP A 132 -43.93 4.07 -24.12
CA TRP A 132 -45.38 3.95 -24.29
C TRP A 132 -46.01 5.17 -25.00
N GLY A 133 -45.25 6.25 -25.17
CA GLY A 133 -45.70 7.45 -25.87
C GLY A 133 -45.27 7.53 -27.34
N CYS A 134 -44.07 7.05 -27.69
CA CYS A 134 -43.54 7.16 -29.05
C CYS A 134 -43.17 5.81 -29.70
N GLY A 135 -43.30 4.69 -28.98
CA GLY A 135 -42.95 3.35 -29.44
C GLY A 135 -41.44 3.04 -29.52
N GLY A 136 -40.55 4.02 -29.29
CA GLY A 136 -39.10 3.83 -29.38
C GLY A 136 -38.53 2.96 -28.24
N ALA A 137 -37.51 2.16 -28.53
CA ALA A 137 -36.79 1.37 -27.52
C ALA A 137 -35.76 2.22 -26.73
N GLY A 138 -35.29 1.72 -25.59
CA GLY A 138 -34.20 2.35 -24.82
C GLY A 138 -34.63 3.28 -23.69
N HIS A 139 -35.92 3.65 -23.60
CA HIS A 139 -36.40 4.69 -22.68
C HIS A 139 -37.90 4.56 -22.36
N LEU A 140 -38.32 5.10 -21.21
CA LEU A 140 -39.72 5.22 -20.80
C LEU A 140 -40.31 6.55 -21.28
N ARG A 141 -41.65 6.69 -21.23
CA ARG A 141 -42.35 7.93 -21.61
C ARG A 141 -41.81 9.17 -20.88
N SER A 142 -41.45 9.04 -19.59
CA SER A 142 -40.88 10.10 -18.75
C SER A 142 -39.51 10.60 -19.23
N SER A 143 -38.75 9.76 -19.91
CA SER A 143 -37.43 10.09 -20.45
C SER A 143 -37.46 10.18 -21.98
N CYS A 144 -38.63 10.41 -22.57
CA CYS A 144 -38.80 10.41 -24.02
C CYS A 144 -38.30 11.72 -24.65
N PRO A 145 -37.26 11.66 -25.52
CA PRO A 145 -36.70 12.86 -26.13
C PRO A 145 -37.60 13.49 -27.20
N ARG A 146 -38.66 12.81 -27.67
CA ARG A 146 -39.69 13.42 -28.53
C ARG A 146 -40.70 14.21 -27.71
N ILE A 147 -41.23 13.62 -26.65
CA ILE A 147 -42.28 14.24 -25.82
C ILE A 147 -41.70 15.39 -24.97
N ASN A 148 -40.48 15.26 -24.46
CA ASN A 148 -39.82 16.35 -23.70
C ASN A 148 -39.39 17.53 -24.58
N LYS A 149 -39.34 17.40 -25.91
CA LYS A 149 -39.07 18.53 -26.81
C LYS A 149 -40.32 19.35 -27.09
N GLU A 150 -41.50 18.77 -26.96
CA GLU A 150 -42.80 19.44 -27.20
C GLU A 150 -43.37 20.10 -25.94
N ASN A 151 -42.86 19.77 -24.74
CA ASN A 151 -43.31 20.37 -23.49
C ASN A 151 -42.15 21.02 -22.71
N PRO A 152 -41.93 22.35 -22.86
CA PRO A 152 -40.81 23.05 -22.23
C PRO A 152 -40.92 23.23 -20.70
N TYR A 153 -41.94 22.70 -20.02
CA TYR A 153 -42.19 22.94 -18.60
C TYR A 153 -41.87 21.77 -17.64
N ILE A 154 -41.29 20.66 -18.11
CA ILE A 154 -40.87 19.58 -17.20
C ILE A 154 -39.33 19.51 -17.16
N LYS A 155 -38.74 20.46 -16.43
CA LYS A 155 -37.39 20.33 -15.87
C LYS A 155 -37.55 20.04 -14.38
N CYS A 156 -37.26 18.79 -13.99
CA CYS A 156 -36.87 18.41 -12.64
C CYS A 156 -35.60 17.56 -12.78
#